data_AF-A0A9E1XTI8-F1
#
_entry.id   AF-A0A9E1XTI8-F1
#
_cell.length_a   1.000
_cell.length_b   1.000
_cell.length_c   1.000
_cell.angle_alpha   90.00
_cell.angle_beta   90.00
_cell.angle_gamma   90.00
#
_symmetry.space_group_name_H-M   'P 1'
#
loop_
_entity.id
_entity.type
_entity.pdbx_description
1 polymer ?
#
loop_
_entity_poly.entity_id
_entity_poly.type
_entity_poly.pdbx_seq_one_letter_code
_entity_poly.pdbx_strand_id
1 'polypeptide(L)'
;MLRGVRGATTVDSNSETEILQATEELLLSIQEKNPSLDSADLASAVFSITNDLDATFPAVAARNLGWQLVPLLSALEIPVPGSLRLCIRVLLHWNTPLDQKEIQHVYLRKAVNLRPDLHQNSN
;
A
#
# COMPACT_ATOMS: atom_id res chain seq x y z
N MET A 1 -13.71 -12.23 -9.65
CA MET A 1 -13.84 -12.52 -8.20
C MET A 1 -13.03 -11.48 -7.45
N LEU A 2 -13.37 -11.13 -6.20
CA LEU A 2 -12.64 -10.10 -5.47
C LEU A 2 -11.41 -10.71 -4.75
N ARG A 3 -10.28 -10.00 -4.80
CA ARG A 3 -9.03 -10.31 -4.10
C ARG A 3 -8.48 -9.09 -3.38
N GLY A 4 -7.85 -9.34 -2.22
CA GLY A 4 -7.11 -8.32 -1.49
C GLY A 4 -5.66 -8.27 -1.95
N VAL A 5 -5.13 -7.09 -2.25
CA VAL A 5 -3.68 -6.88 -2.46
C VAL A 5 -3.15 -6.00 -1.32
N ARG A 6 -2.18 -6.53 -0.56
CA ARG A 6 -1.54 -5.80 0.53
C ARG A 6 -0.29 -5.07 0.03
N GLY A 7 -0.16 -3.83 0.48
CA GLY A 7 1.04 -3.01 0.35
C GLY A 7 1.45 -2.42 1.70
N ALA A 8 2.75 -2.25 1.94
CA ALA A 8 3.25 -1.41 3.02
C ALA A 8 4.62 -0.79 2.69
N THR A 9 4.84 0.43 3.16
CA THR A 9 6.11 1.16 3.06
C THR A 9 6.33 2.00 4.31
N THR A 10 7.50 2.64 4.41
CA THR A 10 7.82 3.58 5.49
C THR A 10 8.42 4.86 4.94
N VAL A 11 8.23 5.98 5.62
CA VAL A 11 8.92 7.24 5.34
C VAL A 11 10.01 7.51 6.37
N ASP A 12 10.98 8.36 6.02
CA ASP A 12 12.01 8.78 6.98
C ASP A 12 11.62 10.02 7.79
N SER A 13 10.63 10.78 7.31
CA SER A 13 10.06 11.92 8.05
C SER A 13 8.56 12.09 7.78
N ASN A 14 7.85 12.69 8.74
CA ASN A 14 6.46 13.10 8.58
C ASN A 14 6.39 14.41 7.77
N SER A 15 6.52 14.30 6.44
CA SER A 15 6.34 15.41 5.51
C SER A 15 5.44 14.99 4.35
N GLU A 16 4.72 15.95 3.78
CA GLU A 16 3.81 15.71 2.66
C GLU A 16 4.55 15.04 1.49
N THR A 17 5.69 15.60 1.07
CA THR A 17 6.50 15.07 -0.03
C THR A 17 6.90 13.61 0.18
N GLU A 18 7.40 13.27 1.37
CA GLU A 18 7.83 11.90 1.69
C GLU A 18 6.66 10.92 1.67
N ILE A 19 5.52 11.30 2.27
CA ILE A 19 4.32 10.46 2.32
C ILE A 19 3.79 10.20 0.90
N LEU A 20 3.70 11.23 0.06
CA LEU A 20 3.22 11.08 -1.31
C LEU A 20 4.17 10.23 -2.15
N GLN A 21 5.46 10.55 -2.16
CA GLN A 21 6.46 9.80 -2.95
C GLN A 21 6.53 8.33 -2.54
N ALA A 22 6.54 8.04 -1.23
CA ALA A 22 6.56 6.67 -0.74
C ALA A 22 5.27 5.90 -1.11
N THR A 23 4.12 6.58 -1.06
CA THR A 23 2.85 5.96 -1.45
C THR A 23 2.79 5.71 -2.95
N GLU A 24 3.25 6.65 -3.78
CA GLU A 24 3.33 6.48 -5.24
C GLU A 24 4.25 5.31 -5.60
N GLU A 25 5.46 5.24 -5.02
CA GLU A 25 6.40 4.13 -5.19
C GLU A 25 5.76 2.79 -4.82
N LEU A 26 5.03 2.74 -3.70
CA LEU A 26 4.33 1.54 -3.25
C LEU A 26 3.26 1.09 -4.24
N LEU A 27 2.41 2.01 -4.72
CA LEU A 27 1.33 1.69 -5.65
C LEU A 27 1.87 1.25 -7.02
N LEU A 28 2.90 1.93 -7.54
CA LEU A 28 3.57 1.55 -8.78
C LEU A 28 4.23 0.18 -8.66
N SER A 29 4.88 -0.11 -7.53
CA SER A 29 5.49 -1.42 -7.26
C SER A 29 4.44 -2.53 -7.18
N ILE A 30 3.25 -2.25 -6.64
CA ILE A 30 2.12 -3.19 -6.64
C ILE A 30 1.66 -3.49 -8.07
N GLN A 31 1.53 -2.47 -8.92
CA GLN A 31 1.17 -2.65 -10.33
C GLN A 31 2.26 -3.43 -11.09
N GLU A 32 3.54 -3.15 -10.84
CA GLU A 32 4.65 -3.90 -11.45
C GLU A 32 4.61 -5.38 -11.08
N LYS A 33 4.35 -5.71 -9.81
CA LYS A 33 4.27 -7.11 -9.34
C LYS A 33 2.96 -7.81 -9.72
N ASN A 34 1.91 -7.07 -10.06
CA ASN A 34 0.63 -7.59 -10.51
C ASN A 34 0.29 -6.95 -11.87
N PRO A 35 0.95 -7.35 -12.97
CA PRO A 35 0.93 -6.61 -14.24
C PRO A 35 -0.45 -6.53 -14.92
N SER A 36 -1.41 -7.36 -14.50
CA SER A 36 -2.81 -7.29 -14.96
C SER A 36 -3.70 -6.38 -14.11
N LEU A 37 -3.17 -5.73 -13.08
CA LEU A 37 -3.93 -4.82 -12.21
C LEU A 37 -4.12 -3.47 -12.91
N ASP A 38 -5.36 -3.18 -13.28
CA ASP A 38 -5.80 -1.86 -13.72
C ASP A 38 -6.67 -1.19 -12.64
N SER A 39 -6.59 0.14 -12.54
CA SER A 39 -7.42 0.94 -11.64
C SER A 39 -8.92 0.77 -11.90
N ALA A 40 -9.33 0.49 -13.14
CA ALA A 40 -10.73 0.24 -13.51
C ALA A 40 -11.30 -1.05 -12.89
N ASP A 41 -10.44 -2.00 -12.52
CA ASP A 41 -10.83 -3.26 -11.89
C ASP A 41 -10.84 -3.17 -10.35
N LEU A 42 -10.40 -2.05 -9.78
CA LEU A 42 -10.40 -1.84 -8.34
C LEU A 42 -11.80 -1.46 -7.84
N ALA A 43 -12.35 -2.29 -6.95
CA ALA A 43 -13.57 -1.96 -6.23
C ALA A 43 -13.34 -0.82 -5.22
N SER A 44 -12.18 -0.80 -4.56
CA SER A 44 -11.75 0.28 -3.65
C SER A 44 -10.29 0.12 -3.22
N ALA A 45 -9.73 1.16 -2.60
CA ALA A 45 -8.47 1.10 -1.88
C ALA A 45 -8.61 1.70 -0.48
N VAL A 46 -8.13 0.98 0.53
CA VAL A 46 -8.09 1.44 1.92
C VAL A 46 -6.65 1.64 2.32
N PHE A 47 -6.30 2.86 2.70
CA PHE A 47 -5.00 3.23 3.23
C PHE A 47 -5.07 3.34 4.75
N SER A 48 -3.98 2.99 5.41
CA SER A 48 -3.81 3.28 6.83
C SER A 48 -2.41 3.83 7.11
N ILE A 49 -2.34 4.78 8.02
CA ILE A 49 -1.07 5.37 8.48
C ILE A 49 -0.92 5.20 9.98
N THR A 50 0.30 5.08 10.47
CA THR A 50 0.57 5.14 11.90
C THR A 50 0.30 6.55 12.44
N ASN A 51 0.00 6.65 13.73
CA ASN A 51 -0.37 7.92 14.38
C ASN A 51 0.76 8.95 14.47
N ASP A 52 1.98 8.59 14.04
CA ASP A 52 3.12 9.49 13.89
C ASP A 52 3.26 10.08 12.48
N LEU A 53 2.24 9.92 11.62
CA LEU A 53 2.08 10.57 10.32
C LEU A 53 0.77 11.37 10.28
N ASP A 54 0.87 12.67 10.02
CA ASP A 54 -0.28 13.58 9.92
C ASP A 54 -0.11 14.68 8.86
N ALA A 55 1.01 14.70 8.13
CA ALA A 55 1.33 15.80 7.21
C ALA A 55 0.47 15.81 5.93
N THR A 56 -0.09 14.67 5.50
CA THR A 56 -1.00 14.60 4.33
C THR A 56 -1.77 13.27 4.29
N PHE A 57 -2.76 13.16 3.39
CA PHE A 57 -3.46 11.92 3.11
C PHE A 57 -2.73 11.08 2.05
N PRO A 58 -2.40 9.80 2.30
CA PRO A 58 -1.74 8.94 1.30
C PRO A 58 -2.60 8.71 0.05
N ALA A 59 -3.94 8.78 0.17
CA ALA A 59 -4.86 8.62 -0.96
C ALA A 59 -4.64 9.66 -2.08
N VAL A 60 -4.01 10.80 -1.81
CA VAL A 60 -3.66 11.80 -2.83
C VAL A 60 -2.68 11.23 -3.86
N ALA A 61 -1.73 10.39 -3.44
CA ALA A 61 -0.82 9.70 -4.36
C ALA A 61 -1.56 8.85 -5.42
N ALA A 62 -2.60 8.13 -5.00
CA ALA A 62 -3.40 7.35 -5.96
C ALA A 62 -4.12 8.25 -6.98
N ARG A 63 -4.55 9.46 -6.58
CA ARG A 63 -5.12 10.44 -7.52
C ARG A 63 -4.08 10.95 -8.51
N ASN A 64 -2.85 11.21 -8.07
CA ASN A 64 -1.74 11.59 -8.94
C ASN A 64 -1.43 10.51 -10.00
N LEU A 65 -1.61 9.24 -9.65
CA LEU A 65 -1.48 8.10 -10.56
C LEU A 65 -2.70 7.85 -11.45
N GLY A 66 -3.69 8.74 -11.45
CA GLY A 66 -4.85 8.66 -12.33
C GLY A 66 -5.99 7.78 -11.81
N TRP A 67 -5.97 7.31 -10.56
CA TRP A 67 -7.04 6.49 -9.98
C TRP A 67 -8.26 7.35 -9.60
N GLN A 68 -8.70 8.26 -10.47
CA GLN A 68 -9.71 9.28 -10.16
C GLN A 68 -11.08 8.71 -9.77
N LEU A 69 -11.46 7.57 -10.37
CA LEU A 69 -12.75 6.92 -10.15
C LEU A 69 -12.74 5.87 -9.04
N VAL A 70 -11.55 5.45 -8.57
CA VAL A 70 -11.44 4.43 -7.53
C VAL A 70 -11.92 5.02 -6.20
N PRO A 71 -12.81 4.35 -5.46
CA PRO A 71 -13.16 4.76 -4.10
C PRO A 71 -11.95 4.60 -3.17
N LEU A 72 -11.49 5.70 -2.57
CA LEU A 72 -10.33 5.72 -1.67
C LEU A 72 -10.76 6.08 -0.25
N LEU A 73 -10.22 5.39 0.75
CA LEU A 73 -10.43 5.68 2.17
C LEU A 73 -9.09 5.67 2.89
N SER A 74 -8.85 6.64 3.78
CA SER A 74 -7.69 6.64 4.69
C SER A 74 -8.17 6.48 6.14
N ALA A 75 -7.42 5.74 6.94
CA ALA A 75 -7.69 5.52 8.36
C ALA A 75 -6.39 5.58 9.19
N LEU A 76 -6.54 5.69 10.50
CA LEU A 76 -5.42 5.50 11.43
C LEU A 76 -5.24 4.01 11.73
N GLU A 77 -3.99 3.57 11.71
CA GLU A 77 -3.59 2.23 12.15
C GLU A 77 -3.56 2.16 13.69
N ILE A 78 -3.80 0.98 14.24
CA ILE A 78 -3.74 0.75 15.68
C ILE A 78 -2.33 1.07 16.25
N PRO A 79 -2.20 1.91 17.30
CA PRO A 79 -0.91 2.33 17.84
C PRO A 79 -0.34 1.29 18.81
N VAL A 80 0.07 0.13 18.29
CA VAL A 80 0.65 -0.94 19.10
C VAL A 80 2.07 -0.55 19.58
N PRO A 81 2.37 -0.59 20.89
CA PRO A 81 3.70 -0.28 21.41
C PRO A 81 4.80 -1.13 20.77
N GLY A 82 5.90 -0.50 20.36
CA GLY A 82 7.03 -1.18 19.69
C GLY A 82 6.77 -1.58 18.23
N SER A 83 5.60 -1.28 17.68
CA SER A 83 5.31 -1.54 16.26
C SER A 83 6.07 -0.60 15.32
N LEU A 84 6.08 -0.97 14.04
CA LEU A 84 6.77 -0.21 12.99
C LEU A 84 6.16 1.19 12.84
N ARG A 85 7.00 2.19 13.09
CA ARG A 85 6.70 3.62 12.99
C ARG A 85 6.77 4.16 11.56
N LEU A 86 6.20 5.36 11.36
CA LEU A 86 6.22 6.11 10.10
C LEU A 86 5.78 5.23 8.91
N CYS A 87 4.74 4.43 9.10
CA CYS A 87 4.38 3.37 8.19
C CYS A 87 3.04 3.66 7.51
N ILE A 88 3.03 3.50 6.19
CA ILE A 88 1.87 3.61 5.33
C ILE A 88 1.54 2.21 4.82
N ARG A 89 0.28 1.81 4.92
CA ARG A 89 -0.22 0.52 4.44
C ARG A 89 -1.38 0.76 3.48
N VAL A 90 -1.57 -0.19 2.57
CA VAL A 90 -2.72 -0.22 1.68
C VAL A 90 -3.29 -1.63 1.58
N LEU A 91 -4.62 -1.70 1.49
CA LEU A 91 -5.37 -2.87 1.07
C LEU A 91 -6.20 -2.47 -0.17
N LEU A 92 -5.82 -3.02 -1.33
CA LEU A 92 -6.60 -2.89 -2.55
C LEU A 92 -7.62 -4.01 -2.61
N HIS A 93 -8.84 -3.69 -3.02
CA HIS A 93 -9.88 -4.65 -3.37
C HIS A 93 -9.97 -4.75 -4.89
N TRP A 94 -9.36 -5.79 -5.46
CA TRP A 94 -9.20 -5.96 -6.90
C TRP A 94 -10.12 -7.06 -7.44
N ASN A 95 -10.93 -6.72 -8.46
CA ASN A 95 -11.70 -7.71 -9.20
C ASN A 95 -10.81 -8.39 -10.24
N THR A 96 -10.48 -9.65 -10.02
CA THR A 96 -9.53 -10.39 -10.85
C THR A 96 -9.93 -11.85 -11.00
N PRO A 97 -9.54 -12.52 -12.11
CA PRO A 97 -9.65 -13.97 -12.22
C PRO A 97 -8.56 -14.72 -11.44
N LEU A 98 -7.50 -14.04 -10.98
CA LEU A 98 -6.37 -14.66 -10.30
C LEU A 98 -6.77 -15.37 -8.99
N ASP A 99 -6.12 -16.49 -8.75
CA ASP A 99 -6.17 -17.21 -7.48
C ASP A 99 -5.44 -16.43 -6.39
N GLN A 100 -5.82 -16.68 -5.13
CA GLN A 100 -5.24 -15.98 -3.99
C GLN A 100 -3.71 -16.17 -3.88
N LYS A 101 -3.20 -17.34 -4.26
CA LYS A 101 -1.75 -17.67 -4.25
C LYS A 101 -0.95 -16.91 -5.30
N GLU A 102 -1.61 -16.36 -6.32
CA GLU A 102 -0.97 -15.65 -7.43
C GLU A 102 -0.82 -14.16 -7.12
N ILE A 103 -1.61 -13.64 -6.17
CA ILE A 103 -1.57 -12.24 -5.77
C ILE A 103 -0.22 -11.91 -5.13
N GLN A 104 0.48 -10.94 -5.71
CA GLN A 104 1.76 -10.48 -5.20
C GLN A 104 1.54 -9.30 -4.26
N HIS A 105 1.88 -9.50 -2.98
CA HIS A 105 1.87 -8.43 -1.98
C HIS A 105 3.22 -7.71 -1.97
N VAL A 106 3.22 -6.42 -1.66
CA VAL A 106 4.42 -5.58 -1.74
C VAL A 106 4.75 -4.96 -0.38
N TYR A 107 5.96 -5.16 0.08
CA TYR A 107 6.48 -4.56 1.31
C TYR A 107 7.83 -3.92 0.98
N LEU A 108 7.93 -2.60 1.17
CA LEU A 108 9.10 -1.81 0.81
C LEU A 108 9.80 -1.26 2.05
N ARG A 109 11.06 -0.85 1.89
CA ARG A 109 11.83 -0.12 2.91
C ARG A 109 11.81 -0.86 4.26
N LYS A 110 11.53 -0.20 5.39
CA LYS A 110 11.50 -0.86 6.71
C LYS A 110 10.26 -1.76 6.89
N ALA A 111 9.26 -1.67 6.01
CA ALA A 111 8.05 -2.48 6.06
C ALA A 111 8.26 -3.94 5.63
N VAL A 112 9.39 -4.28 5.01
CA VAL A 112 9.80 -5.66 4.74
C VAL A 112 9.78 -6.53 6.00
N ASN A 113 10.06 -5.92 7.16
CA ASN A 113 10.07 -6.58 8.46
C ASN A 113 8.66 -6.99 8.94
N LEU A 114 7.59 -6.49 8.31
CA LEU A 114 6.22 -6.91 8.63
C LEU A 114 5.87 -8.30 8.09
N ARG A 115 6.61 -8.77 7.07
CA ARG A 115 6.40 -10.07 6.40
C ARG A 115 7.74 -10.73 6.07
N PRO A 116 8.52 -11.16 7.09
CA PRO A 116 9.80 -11.83 6.85
C PRO A 116 9.65 -13.09 5.99
N ASP A 117 8.49 -13.76 6.04
CA ASP A 117 8.15 -14.92 5.23
C ASP A 117 8.10 -14.64 3.71
N LEU A 118 7.81 -13.41 3.29
CA LEU A 118 7.79 -13.04 1.86
C LEU A 118 9.18 -12.70 1.31
N HIS A 119 10.16 -12.44 2.17
CA HIS A 119 11.52 -12.08 1.77
C HIS A 119 12.51 -13.25 1.86
N GLN A 120 12.15 -14.35 2.54
CA GLN A 120 13.04 -15.51 2.71
C GLN A 120 13.21 -16.38 1.45
N ASN A 121 12.47 -16.12 0.37
CA ASN A 121 12.55 -16.88 -0.89
C ASN A 121 13.36 -16.17 -1.99
N SER A 122 14.12 -15.12 -1.66
CA SER A 122 15.02 -14.43 -2.58
C SER A 122 16.47 -14.78 -2.29
N ASN A 123 16.85 -16.06 -2.48
CA ASN A 123 18.23 -16.53 -2.54
C ASN A 123 18.38 -17.56 -3.64
#